data_AF-A0A851QAS2-F1
#
_entry.id   AF-A0A851QAS2-F1
#
_cell.length_a   1.000
_cell.length_b   1.000
_cell.length_c   1.000
_cell.angle_alpha   90.00
_cell.angle_beta   90.00
_cell.angle_gamma   90.00
#
_symmetry.space_group_name_H-M   'P 1'
#
loop_
_entity.id
_entity.type
_entity.pdbx_description
1 polymer ?
#
loop_
_entity_poly.entity_id
_entity_poly.type
_entity_poly.pdbx_seq_one_letter_code
_entity_poly.pdbx_strand_id
1 'polypeptide(L)'
;SSEIRNLEVQSADDVAVREDCIDFSLAKTISKIEEKLEREGLPDCLDDDIIPSIGNEIGAEAQIRFLKAKLRVMQEELDSIVCECKKKVRAEFLICRNGVGFPLTNNHNRFPSPFQVLRTKELENLKRVQKQAASSQSATKVRLNRALEEAERYKEELNKLKQSNKDAANQELKKIEELKTENKKLQKQKGELMTGFKKQLKLIDILKRQKV
;
A
#
# COMPACT_ATOMS: atom_id res chain seq x y z
N SER A 1 35.57 -38.01 36.79
CA SER A 1 36.24 -37.33 35.67
C SER A 1 35.19 -36.93 34.67
N SER A 2 34.76 -35.67 34.59
CA SER A 2 35.43 -34.55 33.87
C SER A 2 35.26 -34.74 32.36
N GLU A 3 34.75 -33.81 31.53
CA GLU A 3 34.83 -32.34 31.54
C GLU A 3 33.62 -31.73 30.82
N ILE A 4 32.99 -30.72 31.45
CA ILE A 4 32.09 -29.76 30.80
C ILE A 4 32.97 -28.57 30.41
N ARG A 5 33.09 -28.30 29.11
CA ARG A 5 33.79 -27.12 28.60
C ARG A 5 32.95 -25.88 28.89
N ASN A 6 33.35 -25.14 29.92
CA ASN A 6 32.97 -23.75 30.16
C ASN A 6 33.45 -22.90 28.98
N LEU A 7 32.53 -22.13 28.38
CA LEU A 7 32.86 -20.97 27.58
C LEU A 7 32.47 -19.75 28.42
N GLU A 8 33.47 -19.16 29.05
CA GLU A 8 33.39 -17.85 29.69
C GLU A 8 32.90 -16.82 28.66
N VAL A 9 31.68 -16.35 28.84
CA VAL A 9 31.28 -15.06 28.27
C VAL A 9 31.76 -14.02 29.27
N GLN A 10 32.83 -13.34 28.88
CA GLN A 10 33.43 -12.24 29.62
C GLN A 10 32.36 -11.20 29.96
N SER A 11 32.28 -10.87 31.25
CA SER A 11 31.60 -9.69 31.75
C SER A 11 32.14 -8.47 31.01
N ALA A 12 31.24 -7.72 30.40
CA ALA A 12 31.44 -6.33 30.06
C ALA A 12 30.50 -5.52 30.99
N ASP A 13 30.87 -5.49 32.27
CA ASP A 13 30.39 -4.50 33.23
C ASP A 13 31.00 -3.13 32.90
N ASP A 14 30.48 -2.45 31.88
CA ASP A 14 30.63 -1.00 31.77
C ASP A 14 29.61 -0.39 30.79
N VAL A 15 28.34 -0.37 31.20
CA VAL A 15 27.37 0.54 30.60
C VAL A 15 26.64 1.23 31.74
N ALA A 16 26.88 2.52 31.87
CA ALA A 16 26.16 3.40 32.78
C ALA A 16 24.64 3.19 32.60
N VAL A 17 24.01 2.49 33.55
CA VAL A 17 22.57 2.49 33.68
C VAL A 17 22.19 3.91 34.06
N ARG A 18 21.76 4.73 33.09
CA ARG A 18 21.08 5.98 33.40
C ARG A 18 19.82 5.61 34.17
N GLU A 19 19.75 6.12 35.39
CA GLU A 19 18.68 5.91 36.38
C GLU A 19 17.30 6.44 35.93
N ASP A 20 17.20 6.99 34.72
CA ASP A 20 15.97 7.43 34.06
C ASP A 20 15.27 6.32 33.24
N CYS A 21 15.85 5.12 33.13
CA CYS A 21 15.41 4.11 32.14
C CYS A 21 14.20 3.25 32.58
N ILE A 22 13.71 3.38 33.81
CA ILE A 22 12.51 2.66 34.26
C ILE A 22 11.22 3.38 33.80
N ASP A 23 11.32 4.65 33.39
CA ASP A 23 10.17 5.46 32.97
C ASP A 23 9.83 5.35 31.47
N PHE A 24 10.60 4.59 30.69
CA PHE A 24 10.32 4.30 29.30
C PHE A 24 9.31 3.16 29.15
N SER A 25 8.09 3.37 29.67
CA SER A 25 6.97 2.49 29.35
C SER A 25 6.61 2.65 27.87
N LEU A 26 6.77 1.56 27.10
CA LEU A 26 6.35 1.51 25.69
C LEU A 26 4.90 1.97 25.51
N ALA A 27 4.03 1.67 26.47
CA ALA A 27 2.64 2.12 26.49
C ALA A 27 2.52 3.65 26.55
N LYS A 28 3.40 4.32 27.32
CA LYS A 28 3.42 5.78 27.43
C LYS A 28 3.91 6.43 26.14
N THR A 29 4.84 5.79 25.43
CA THR A 29 5.30 6.24 24.11
C THR A 29 4.21 6.06 23.05
N ILE A 30 3.48 4.94 23.07
CA ILE A 30 2.37 4.68 22.16
C ILE A 30 1.24 5.70 22.38
N SER A 31 0.80 5.92 23.63
CA SER A 31 -0.23 6.92 23.92
C SER A 31 0.21 8.34 23.53
N LYS A 32 1.51 8.67 23.63
CA LYS A 32 2.04 9.97 23.20
C LYS A 32 2.10 10.12 21.67
N ILE A 33 2.23 9.02 20.93
CA ILE A 33 2.15 9.01 19.46
C ILE A 33 0.69 9.10 19.01
N GLU A 34 -0.21 8.37 19.68
CA GLU A 34 -1.65 8.44 19.42
C GLU A 34 -2.20 9.85 19.72
N GLU A 35 -1.81 10.47 20.84
CA GLU A 35 -2.19 11.85 21.18
C GLU A 35 -1.63 12.86 20.15
N LYS A 36 -0.42 12.63 19.63
CA LYS A 36 0.15 13.47 18.58
C LYS A 36 -0.60 13.31 17.26
N LEU A 37 -1.04 12.11 16.90
CA LEU A 37 -1.86 11.89 15.69
C LEU A 37 -3.26 12.47 15.82
N GLU A 38 -3.83 12.54 17.03
CA GLU A 38 -5.11 13.21 17.28
C GLU A 38 -4.99 14.74 17.30
N ARG A 39 -3.87 15.28 17.79
CA ARG A 39 -3.63 16.73 17.88
C ARG A 39 -3.07 17.32 16.57
N GLU A 40 -2.34 16.52 15.80
CA GLU A 40 -1.80 16.85 14.48
C GLU A 40 -2.83 16.46 13.42
N GLY A 41 -3.98 17.12 13.50
CA GLY A 41 -4.86 17.27 12.35
C GLY A 41 -4.03 17.73 11.17
N LEU A 42 -4.23 17.03 10.05
CA LEU A 42 -3.62 17.27 8.74
C LEU A 42 -3.24 18.75 8.55
N PRO A 43 -2.02 19.08 8.10
CA PRO A 43 -1.68 20.46 7.78
C PRO A 43 -2.73 20.96 6.78
N ASP A 44 -3.51 21.95 7.21
CA ASP A 44 -4.44 22.64 6.33
C ASP A 44 -3.60 23.23 5.20
N CYS A 45 -3.81 22.67 4.01
CA CYS A 45 -3.16 23.06 2.78
C CYS A 45 -3.65 24.46 2.43
N LEU A 46 -2.99 25.49 2.95
CA LEU A 46 -3.14 26.84 2.41
C LEU A 46 -2.17 26.98 1.26
N ASP A 47 -2.67 26.70 0.07
CA ASP A 47 -2.41 27.56 -1.08
C ASP A 47 -3.67 27.58 -1.96
N ASP A 48 -4.24 28.78 -2.02
CA ASP A 48 -5.40 29.20 -2.79
C ASP A 48 -5.22 28.87 -4.29
N ASP A 49 -6.29 28.32 -4.90
CA ASP A 49 -6.59 28.18 -6.35
C ASP A 49 -7.11 26.78 -6.76
N ILE A 50 -7.26 25.84 -5.82
CA ILE A 50 -7.88 24.55 -6.10
C ILE A 50 -9.36 24.60 -5.72
N ILE A 51 -10.21 24.38 -6.73
CA ILE A 51 -11.55 23.79 -6.72
C ILE A 51 -12.10 23.49 -5.31
N PRO A 52 -13.30 23.97 -4.93
CA PRO A 52 -13.86 23.72 -3.60
C PRO A 52 -13.78 22.23 -3.25
N SER A 53 -12.96 21.91 -2.24
CA SER A 53 -12.99 20.62 -1.58
C SER A 53 -14.29 20.54 -0.79
N ILE A 54 -15.38 20.21 -1.47
CA ILE A 54 -16.61 19.76 -0.83
C ILE A 54 -16.39 18.30 -0.48
N GLY A 55 -15.99 18.10 0.77
CA GLY A 55 -16.19 16.83 1.45
C GLY A 55 -17.67 16.45 1.38
N ASN A 56 -17.91 15.21 0.95
CA ASN A 56 -19.08 14.39 1.30
C ASN A 56 -20.39 14.46 0.49
N GLU A 57 -20.48 15.06 -0.70
CA GLU A 57 -21.77 14.98 -1.45
C GLU A 57 -21.70 14.48 -2.89
N ILE A 58 -20.52 14.36 -3.51
CA ILE A 58 -20.41 13.83 -4.88
C ILE A 58 -19.31 12.77 -4.91
N GLY A 59 -19.72 11.50 -4.94
CA GLY A 59 -18.81 10.36 -5.07
C GLY A 59 -17.90 10.49 -6.30
N ALA A 60 -16.69 9.92 -6.22
CA ALA A 60 -15.67 10.01 -7.28
C ALA A 60 -16.21 9.70 -8.69
N GLU A 61 -17.19 8.81 -8.79
CA GLU A 61 -17.87 8.48 -10.05
C GLU A 61 -18.64 9.66 -10.66
N ALA A 62 -19.34 10.45 -9.84
CA ALA A 62 -20.08 11.62 -10.29
C ALA A 62 -19.14 12.77 -10.68
N GLN A 63 -18.00 12.92 -10.00
CA GLN A 63 -16.95 13.86 -10.42
C GLN A 63 -16.33 13.46 -11.77
N ILE A 64 -16.07 12.17 -11.98
CA ILE A 64 -15.58 11.64 -13.27
C ILE A 64 -16.59 11.93 -14.38
N ARG A 65 -17.90 11.73 -14.14
CA ARG A 65 -18.95 12.06 -15.13
C ARG A 65 -18.99 13.55 -15.44
N PHE A 66 -18.91 14.40 -14.43
CA PHE A 66 -18.86 15.85 -14.62
C PHE A 66 -17.66 16.29 -15.46
N LEU A 67 -16.46 15.80 -15.12
CA LEU A 67 -15.24 16.10 -15.88
C LEU A 67 -15.32 15.58 -17.31
N LYS A 68 -15.88 14.37 -17.52
CA LYS A 68 -16.09 13.79 -18.84
C LYS A 68 -17.10 14.58 -19.68
N ALA A 69 -18.17 15.08 -19.05
CA ALA A 69 -19.14 15.95 -19.71
C ALA A 69 -18.51 17.29 -20.08
N LYS A 70 -17.75 17.90 -19.17
CA LYS A 70 -17.03 19.16 -19.42
C LYS A 70 -16.01 19.01 -20.56
N LEU A 71 -15.24 17.92 -20.58
CA LEU A 71 -14.34 17.60 -21.68
C LEU A 71 -15.07 17.43 -23.02
N ARG A 72 -16.25 16.80 -23.01
CA ARG A 72 -17.06 16.64 -24.23
C ARG A 72 -17.56 17.99 -24.75
N VAL A 73 -18.11 18.84 -23.89
CA VAL A 73 -18.57 20.18 -24.28
C VAL A 73 -17.42 21.00 -24.84
N MET A 74 -16.27 21.01 -24.16
CA MET A 74 -15.08 21.71 -24.65
C MET A 74 -14.58 21.16 -26.00
N GLN A 75 -14.68 19.85 -26.22
CA GLN A 75 -14.33 19.22 -27.50
C GLN A 75 -15.29 19.63 -28.62
N GLU A 76 -16.60 19.69 -28.33
CA GLU A 76 -17.63 20.11 -29.28
C GLU A 76 -17.49 21.60 -29.65
N GLU A 77 -17.19 22.48 -28.70
CA GLU A 77 -16.92 23.90 -28.95
C GLU A 77 -15.68 24.08 -29.84
N LEU A 78 -14.62 23.32 -29.58
CA LEU A 78 -13.41 23.34 -30.40
C LEU A 78 -13.70 22.87 -31.84
N ASP A 79 -14.44 21.77 -32.00
CA ASP A 79 -14.82 21.24 -33.30
C ASP A 79 -15.74 22.21 -34.07
N SER A 80 -16.63 22.91 -33.36
CA SER A 80 -17.49 23.96 -33.91
C SER A 80 -16.67 25.14 -34.45
N ILE A 81 -15.75 25.69 -33.65
CA ILE A 81 -14.87 26.81 -34.06
C ILE A 81 -13.99 26.39 -35.25
N VAL A 82 -13.47 25.16 -35.25
CA VAL A 82 -12.69 24.61 -36.36
C VAL A 82 -13.54 24.52 -37.64
N CYS A 83 -14.80 24.08 -37.54
CA CYS A 83 -15.73 24.02 -38.66
C CYS A 83 -16.02 25.42 -39.22
N GLU A 84 -16.26 26.40 -38.37
CA GLU A 84 -16.46 27.80 -38.78
C GLU A 84 -15.23 28.40 -39.45
N CYS A 85 -14.02 28.12 -38.93
CA CYS A 85 -12.78 28.57 -39.56
C CYS A 85 -12.61 27.98 -40.95
N LYS A 86 -12.93 26.69 -41.15
CA LYS A 86 -12.92 26.07 -42.49
C LYS A 86 -13.91 26.72 -43.45
N LYS A 87 -15.11 27.09 -42.98
CA LYS A 87 -16.12 27.80 -43.78
C LYS A 87 -15.65 29.21 -44.15
N LYS A 88 -15.08 29.97 -43.19
CA LYS A 88 -14.56 31.33 -43.43
C LYS A 88 -13.38 31.33 -44.41
N VAL A 89 -12.43 30.40 -44.27
CA VAL A 89 -11.31 30.24 -45.21
C VAL A 89 -11.80 29.87 -46.61
N ARG A 90 -12.82 29.00 -46.72
CA ARG A 90 -13.45 28.67 -48.01
C ARG A 90 -14.16 29.88 -48.62
N ALA A 91 -14.86 30.68 -47.81
CA ALA A 91 -15.55 31.89 -48.26
C ALA A 91 -14.55 32.97 -48.73
N GLU A 92 -13.47 33.22 -48.00
CA GLU A 92 -12.37 34.09 -48.43
C GLU A 92 -11.79 33.65 -49.78
N PHE A 93 -11.57 32.34 -49.96
CA PHE A 93 -11.06 31.80 -51.22
C PHE A 93 -12.02 32.01 -52.41
N LEU A 94 -13.34 31.91 -52.18
CA LEU A 94 -14.37 32.14 -53.21
C LEU A 94 -14.52 33.63 -53.56
N ILE A 95 -14.41 34.52 -52.57
CA ILE A 95 -14.45 35.97 -52.80
C ILE A 95 -13.24 36.41 -53.64
N CYS A 96 -12.05 35.88 -53.36
CA CYS A 96 -10.84 36.12 -54.18
C CYS A 96 -10.97 35.61 -55.62
N ARG A 97 -11.81 34.60 -55.87
CA ARG A 97 -11.99 34.01 -57.20
C ARG A 97 -13.04 34.74 -58.06
N ASN A 98 -14.01 35.41 -57.43
CA ASN A 98 -15.11 36.11 -58.12
C ASN A 98 -14.91 37.65 -58.21
N GLY A 99 -13.90 38.21 -57.56
CA GLY A 99 -13.48 39.61 -57.71
C GLY A 99 -12.55 39.79 -58.92
N VAL A 100 -12.94 40.64 -59.86
CA VAL A 100 -12.24 40.87 -61.14
C VAL A 100 -10.93 41.64 -60.92
N GLY A 101 -9.79 41.00 -61.27
CA GLY A 101 -8.57 41.62 -61.79
C GLY A 101 -7.74 42.53 -60.87
N PHE A 102 -6.67 41.99 -60.28
CA PHE A 102 -5.45 42.76 -59.96
C PHE A 102 -4.21 41.97 -60.41
N PRO A 103 -3.12 42.62 -60.85
CA PRO A 103 -2.05 41.96 -61.59
C PRO A 103 -1.37 40.90 -60.73
N LEU A 104 -0.96 39.81 -61.38
CA LEU A 104 -0.03 38.83 -60.83
C LEU A 104 1.32 39.51 -60.53
N THR A 105 1.44 40.18 -59.39
CA THR A 105 2.73 40.34 -58.73
C THR A 105 3.01 39.04 -57.99
N ASN A 106 3.86 38.26 -58.62
CA ASN A 106 4.47 37.06 -58.13
C ASN A 106 5.14 37.32 -56.76
N ASN A 107 4.39 37.17 -55.66
CA ASN A 107 4.88 37.18 -54.26
C ASN A 107 3.78 36.64 -53.31
N HIS A 108 3.15 35.51 -53.64
CA HIS A 108 2.17 34.87 -52.74
C HIS A 108 2.80 34.08 -51.58
N ASN A 109 4.12 34.17 -51.43
CA ASN A 109 4.86 33.76 -50.25
C ASN A 109 5.57 34.98 -49.68
N ARG A 110 5.10 35.56 -48.57
CA ARG A 110 6.11 36.08 -47.64
C ARG A 110 5.74 36.16 -46.17
N PHE A 111 4.49 36.43 -45.79
CA PHE A 111 4.20 36.57 -44.36
C PHE A 111 2.82 36.00 -44.00
N PRO A 112 2.74 34.85 -43.32
CA PRO A 112 1.51 34.44 -42.66
C PRO A 112 1.02 35.57 -41.75
N SER A 113 -0.29 35.83 -41.73
CA SER A 113 -0.84 36.91 -40.89
C SER A 113 -0.44 36.67 -39.43
N PRO A 114 -0.16 37.72 -38.63
CA PRO A 114 0.26 37.55 -37.23
C PRO A 114 -0.67 36.64 -36.41
N PHE A 115 -1.98 36.68 -36.72
CA PHE A 115 -2.99 35.81 -36.14
C PHE A 115 -2.85 34.33 -36.55
N GLN A 116 -2.47 34.03 -37.80
CA GLN A 116 -2.20 32.66 -38.23
C GLN A 116 -0.95 32.09 -37.54
N VAL A 117 0.12 32.88 -37.45
CA VAL A 117 1.37 32.46 -36.77
C VAL A 117 1.14 32.18 -35.29
N LEU A 118 0.35 33.03 -34.63
CA LEU A 118 0.01 32.85 -33.22
C LEU A 118 -0.82 31.58 -33.01
N ARG A 119 -1.85 31.36 -33.84
CA ARG A 119 -2.69 30.16 -33.79
C ARG A 119 -1.91 28.88 -34.05
N THR A 120 -1.00 28.86 -35.03
CA THR A 120 -0.17 27.69 -35.29
C THR A 120 0.78 27.39 -34.14
N LYS A 121 1.36 28.44 -33.53
CA LYS A 121 2.22 28.33 -32.36
C LYS A 121 1.45 27.81 -31.13
N GLU A 122 0.24 28.31 -30.91
CA GLU A 122 -0.66 27.80 -29.87
C GLU A 122 -1.02 26.33 -30.09
N LEU A 123 -1.37 25.92 -31.32
CA LEU A 123 -1.64 24.52 -31.66
C LEU A 123 -0.45 23.60 -31.42
N GLU A 124 0.76 24.04 -31.76
CA GLU A 124 1.99 23.29 -31.48
C GLU A 124 2.25 23.18 -29.97
N ASN A 125 2.03 24.26 -29.21
CA ASN A 125 2.16 24.25 -27.75
C ASN A 125 1.16 23.28 -27.12
N LEU A 126 -0.13 23.32 -27.51
CA LEU A 126 -1.14 22.40 -27.01
C LEU A 126 -0.78 20.95 -27.33
N LYS A 127 -0.26 20.65 -28.53
CA LYS A 127 0.20 19.30 -28.89
C LYS A 127 1.38 18.84 -28.02
N ARG A 128 2.32 19.73 -27.70
CA ARG A 128 3.45 19.42 -26.81
C ARG A 128 2.96 19.11 -25.40
N VAL A 129 2.08 19.95 -24.86
CA VAL A 129 1.47 19.75 -23.53
C VAL A 129 0.69 18.44 -23.49
N GLN A 130 -0.10 18.13 -24.52
CA GLN A 130 -0.83 16.86 -24.60
C GLN A 130 0.11 15.66 -24.61
N LYS A 131 1.20 15.70 -25.40
CA LYS A 131 2.19 14.61 -25.44
C LYS A 131 2.91 14.45 -24.09
N GLN A 132 3.25 15.55 -23.44
CA GLN A 132 3.85 15.54 -22.10
C GLN A 132 2.88 14.95 -21.07
N ALA A 133 1.61 15.38 -21.08
CA ALA A 133 0.57 14.87 -20.20
C ALA A 133 0.33 13.36 -20.42
N ALA A 134 0.27 12.90 -21.68
CA ALA A 134 0.16 11.48 -22.00
C ALA A 134 1.35 10.66 -21.49
N SER A 135 2.56 11.19 -21.61
CA SER A 135 3.77 10.53 -21.08
C SER A 135 3.77 10.45 -19.55
N SER A 136 3.34 11.52 -18.88
CA SER A 136 3.19 11.57 -17.42
C SER A 136 2.12 10.58 -16.95
N GLN A 137 0.97 10.54 -17.63
CA GLN A 137 -0.12 9.62 -17.32
C GLN A 137 0.33 8.15 -17.46
N SER A 138 1.10 7.84 -18.52
CA SER A 138 1.67 6.51 -18.70
C SER A 138 2.60 6.13 -17.55
N ALA A 139 3.49 7.04 -17.13
CA ALA A 139 4.38 6.82 -15.99
C ALA A 139 3.61 6.57 -14.68
N THR A 140 2.57 7.35 -14.40
CA THR A 140 1.70 7.17 -13.23
C THR A 140 0.96 5.84 -13.28
N LYS A 141 0.46 5.43 -14.45
CA LYS A 141 -0.21 4.14 -14.63
C LYS A 141 0.72 2.97 -14.30
N VAL A 142 1.98 3.01 -14.75
CA VAL A 142 2.97 1.96 -14.43
C VAL A 142 3.24 1.90 -12.92
N ARG A 143 3.42 3.05 -12.26
CA ARG A 143 3.61 3.10 -10.79
C ARG A 143 2.41 2.56 -10.03
N LEU A 144 1.20 2.92 -10.47
CA LEU A 144 -0.05 2.43 -9.88
C LEU A 144 -0.17 0.91 -10.01
N ASN A 145 0.06 0.36 -11.20
CA ASN A 145 -0.01 -1.07 -11.42
C ASN A 145 0.99 -1.84 -10.55
N ARG A 146 2.23 -1.34 -10.43
CA ARG A 146 3.23 -1.93 -9.53
C ARG A 146 2.76 -1.91 -8.07
N ALA A 147 2.19 -0.80 -7.60
CA ALA A 147 1.67 -0.71 -6.24
C ALA A 147 0.49 -1.67 -6.01
N LEU A 148 -0.37 -1.88 -7.02
CA LEU A 148 -1.46 -2.85 -6.95
C LEU A 148 -0.95 -4.29 -6.88
N GLU A 149 0.04 -4.65 -7.70
CA GLU A 149 0.68 -5.97 -7.66
C GLU A 149 1.35 -6.24 -6.30
N GLU A 150 2.04 -5.25 -5.74
CA GLU A 150 2.64 -5.34 -4.40
C GLU A 150 1.57 -5.53 -3.30
N ALA A 151 0.47 -4.78 -3.37
CA ALA A 151 -0.65 -4.92 -2.44
C ALA A 151 -1.31 -6.31 -2.51
N GLU A 152 -1.48 -6.85 -3.71
CA GLU A 152 -2.00 -8.21 -3.90
C GLU A 152 -1.05 -9.26 -3.33
N ARG A 153 0.27 -9.13 -3.55
CA ARG A 153 1.27 -10.03 -2.94
C ARG A 153 1.21 -10.02 -1.42
N TYR A 154 1.15 -8.84 -0.78
CA TYR A 154 1.07 -8.76 0.67
C TYR A 154 -0.21 -9.39 1.22
N LYS A 155 -1.33 -9.26 0.50
CA LYS A 155 -2.59 -9.90 0.87
C LYS A 155 -2.48 -11.43 0.81
N GLU A 156 -1.84 -11.98 -0.22
CA GLU A 156 -1.60 -13.41 -0.34
C GLU A 156 -0.67 -13.95 0.76
N GLU A 157 0.43 -13.23 1.03
CA GLU A 157 1.39 -13.60 2.07
C GLU A 157 0.74 -13.59 3.46
N LEU A 158 -0.08 -12.57 3.75
CA LEU A 158 -0.84 -12.49 4.99
C LEU A 158 -1.80 -13.67 5.15
N ASN A 159 -2.50 -14.04 4.08
CA ASN A 159 -3.42 -15.19 4.10
C ASN A 159 -2.67 -16.51 4.32
N LYS A 160 -1.52 -16.68 3.66
CA LYS A 160 -0.65 -17.84 3.84
C LYS A 160 -0.12 -17.94 5.27
N LEU A 161 0.35 -16.84 5.85
CA LEU A 161 0.80 -16.77 7.24
C LEU A 161 -0.33 -17.10 8.22
N LYS A 162 -1.52 -16.54 8.03
CA LYS A 162 -2.70 -16.84 8.85
C LYS A 162 -3.04 -18.33 8.82
N GLN A 163 -3.05 -18.93 7.64
CA GLN A 163 -3.34 -20.36 7.49
C GLN A 163 -2.24 -21.22 8.13
N SER A 164 -0.97 -20.91 7.87
CA SER A 164 0.17 -21.61 8.47
C SER A 164 0.15 -21.54 10.00
N ASN A 165 -0.20 -20.40 10.57
CA ASN A 165 -0.28 -20.24 12.02
C ASN A 165 -1.44 -21.07 12.62
N LYS A 166 -2.59 -21.09 11.95
CA LYS A 166 -3.72 -21.94 12.34
C LYS A 166 -3.35 -23.42 12.30
N ASP A 167 -2.65 -23.85 11.26
CA ASP A 167 -2.21 -25.23 11.10
C ASP A 167 -1.16 -25.63 12.14
N ALA A 168 -0.21 -24.74 12.45
CA ALA A 168 0.76 -24.94 13.52
C ALA A 168 0.09 -25.05 14.90
N ALA A 169 -0.85 -24.16 15.22
CA ALA A 169 -1.62 -24.23 16.46
C ALA A 169 -2.41 -25.54 16.58
N ASN A 170 -3.02 -26.00 15.48
CA ASN A 170 -3.73 -27.29 15.46
C ASN A 170 -2.79 -28.48 15.66
N GLN A 171 -1.57 -28.45 15.11
CA GLN A 171 -0.56 -29.48 15.32
C GLN A 171 -0.08 -29.52 16.78
N GLU A 172 0.18 -28.35 17.38
CA GLU A 172 0.55 -28.25 18.78
C GLU A 172 -0.56 -28.77 19.70
N LEU A 173 -1.83 -28.43 19.43
CA LEU A 173 -2.96 -28.97 20.19
C LEU A 173 -3.03 -30.49 20.13
N LYS A 174 -2.88 -31.10 18.95
CA LYS A 174 -2.85 -32.56 18.80
C LYS A 174 -1.71 -33.19 19.60
N LYS A 175 -0.50 -32.61 19.52
CA LYS A 175 0.67 -33.09 20.25
C LYS A 175 0.48 -32.98 21.76
N ILE A 176 -0.11 -31.89 22.24
CA ILE A 176 -0.47 -31.72 23.65
C ILE A 176 -1.46 -32.80 24.10
N GLU A 177 -2.48 -33.11 23.29
CA GLU A 177 -3.44 -34.17 23.61
C GLU A 177 -2.78 -35.54 23.68
N GLU A 178 -1.95 -35.89 22.69
CA GLU A 178 -1.18 -37.13 22.68
C GLU A 178 -0.32 -37.27 23.94
N LEU A 179 0.49 -36.25 24.25
CA LEU A 179 1.33 -36.22 25.46
C LEU A 179 0.49 -36.32 26.74
N LYS A 180 -0.67 -35.67 26.79
CA LYS A 180 -1.59 -35.74 27.93
C LYS A 180 -2.14 -37.15 28.12
N THR A 181 -2.48 -37.86 27.06
CA THR A 181 -2.91 -39.25 27.15
C THR A 181 -1.79 -40.18 27.60
N GLU A 182 -0.57 -39.97 27.10
CA GLU A 182 0.58 -40.80 27.48
C GLU A 182 1.00 -40.57 28.95
N ASN A 183 0.97 -39.31 29.40
CA ASN A 183 1.24 -38.97 30.79
C ASN A 183 0.25 -39.66 31.74
N LYS A 184 -1.04 -39.69 31.39
CA LYS A 184 -2.05 -40.44 32.15
C LYS A 184 -1.75 -41.93 32.23
N LYS A 185 -1.30 -42.56 31.12
CA LYS A 185 -0.92 -43.98 31.12
C LYS A 185 0.29 -44.23 32.01
N LEU A 186 1.33 -43.40 31.90
CA LEU A 186 2.54 -43.49 32.72
C LEU A 186 2.23 -43.32 34.21
N GLN A 187 1.34 -42.38 34.57
CA GLN A 187 0.90 -42.22 35.96
C GLN A 187 0.17 -43.46 36.48
N LYS A 188 -0.66 -44.10 35.66
CA LYS A 188 -1.32 -45.37 36.02
C LYS A 188 -0.31 -46.49 36.25
N GLN A 189 0.62 -46.69 35.32
CA GLN A 189 1.69 -47.70 35.44
C GLN A 189 2.56 -47.44 36.68
N LYS A 190 2.93 -46.18 36.94
CA LYS A 190 3.65 -45.78 38.16
C LYS A 190 2.87 -46.16 39.42
N GLY A 191 1.56 -45.90 39.45
CA GLY A 191 0.70 -46.25 40.59
C GLY A 191 0.63 -47.77 40.84
N GLU A 192 0.50 -48.55 39.78
CA GLU A 192 0.51 -50.02 39.85
C GLU A 192 1.84 -50.56 40.37
N LEU A 193 2.96 -50.05 39.85
CA LEU A 193 4.30 -50.44 40.28
C LEU A 193 4.56 -50.08 41.75
N MET A 194 4.20 -48.85 42.17
CA MET A 194 4.32 -48.42 43.56
C MET A 194 3.49 -49.31 44.51
N THR A 195 2.31 -49.72 44.07
CA THR A 195 1.46 -50.65 44.84
C THR A 195 2.11 -52.02 44.93
N GLY A 196 2.72 -52.51 43.85
CA GLY A 196 3.51 -53.75 43.82
C GLY A 196 4.67 -53.72 44.82
N PHE A 197 5.50 -52.67 44.80
CA PHE A 197 6.61 -52.52 45.74
C PHE A 197 6.15 -52.44 47.20
N LYS A 198 5.05 -51.73 47.49
CA LYS A 198 4.48 -51.69 48.85
C LYS A 198 4.05 -53.07 49.34
N LYS A 199 3.47 -53.90 48.46
CA LYS A 199 3.10 -55.29 48.81
C LYS A 199 4.34 -56.15 49.04
N GLN A 200 5.37 -56.01 48.19
CA GLN A 200 6.64 -56.72 48.34
C GLN A 200 7.35 -56.38 49.65
N LEU A 201 7.41 -55.11 50.03
CA LEU A 201 7.99 -54.67 51.31
C LEU A 201 7.29 -55.35 52.51
N LYS A 202 5.94 -55.35 52.53
CA LYS A 202 5.17 -56.02 53.57
C LYS A 202 5.43 -57.52 53.64
N LEU A 203 5.54 -58.18 52.49
CA LEU A 203 5.85 -59.60 52.42
C LEU A 203 7.25 -59.89 52.99
N ILE A 204 8.25 -59.08 52.65
CA ILE A 204 9.61 -59.20 53.20
C ILE A 204 9.58 -59.10 54.72
N ASP A 205 8.84 -58.14 55.29
CA ASP A 205 8.72 -57.97 56.74
C ASP A 205 8.05 -59.16 57.43
N ILE A 206 7.07 -59.80 56.79
CA ILE A 206 6.42 -61.01 57.29
C ILE A 206 7.41 -62.19 57.24
N LEU A 207 8.06 -62.42 56.10
CA LEU A 207 9.01 -63.52 55.90
C LEU A 207 10.21 -63.42 56.84
N LYS A 208 10.71 -62.21 57.11
CA LYS A 208 11.79 -61.98 58.10
C LYS A 208 11.38 -62.36 59.52
N ARG A 209 10.12 -62.12 59.92
CA ARG A 209 9.59 -62.49 61.24
C ARG A 209 9.33 -63.97 61.41
N GLN A 210 9.01 -64.68 60.32
CA GLN A 210 8.78 -66.12 60.33
C GLN A 210 10.07 -66.95 60.44
N LYS A 211 11.23 -66.35 60.18
CA LYS A 211 12.54 -67.04 60.15
C LYS A 211 13.28 -67.01 61.51
N VAL A 212 12.57 -66.69 62.59
CA VAL A 212 13.05 -66.66 63.99
C VAL A 212 12.44 -67.85 64.71
#